data_AF-A0A3C0GLG6-F1
#
_entry.id   AF-A0A3C0GLG6-F1
#
_cell.length_a   1.000
_cell.length_b   1.000
_cell.length_c   1.000
_cell.angle_alpha   90.00
_cell.angle_beta   90.00
_cell.angle_gamma   90.00
#
_symmetry.space_group_name_H-M   'P 1'
#
loop_
_entity.id
_entity.type
_entity.pdbx_description
1 polymer ?
#
loop_
_entity_poly.entity_id
_entity_poly.type
_entity_poly.pdbx_seq_one_letter_code
_entity_poly.pdbx_strand_id
1 'polypeptide(L)'
;MLSNPISKKQKMNVLVIGLAYQWVKSLLPEGQEISVLDALRQIPDEPYFFSQGQIRTNAYTFKWFRKRIKKILKKTKQPIMSVTLHEVMNA
;
A
#
# COMPACT_ATOMS: atom_id res chain seq x y z
N MET A 1 -10.80 15.22 26.48
CA MET A 1 -11.20 15.41 25.07
C MET A 1 -11.17 14.05 24.40
N LEU A 2 -12.32 13.50 24.02
CA LEU A 2 -12.36 12.23 23.28
C LEU A 2 -11.94 12.51 21.84
N SER A 3 -10.81 11.96 21.41
CA SER A 3 -10.40 12.01 20.01
C SER A 3 -11.44 11.28 19.16
N ASN A 4 -11.94 11.95 18.12
CA ASN A 4 -12.91 11.32 17.21
C ASN A 4 -12.32 10.04 16.62
N PRO A 5 -13.09 8.94 16.54
CA PRO A 5 -12.61 7.70 15.98
C PRO A 5 -12.17 7.89 14.52
N ILE A 6 -11.00 7.36 14.18
CA ILE A 6 -10.40 7.48 12.84
C ILE A 6 -11.36 6.92 11.78
N SER A 7 -11.65 7.71 10.76
CA SER A 7 -12.55 7.33 9.66
C SER A 7 -12.01 6.13 8.86
N LYS A 8 -12.91 5.40 8.20
CA LYS A 8 -12.55 4.29 7.30
C LYS A 8 -11.56 4.71 6.21
N LYS A 9 -11.72 5.94 5.68
CA LYS A 9 -10.83 6.52 4.66
C LYS A 9 -9.43 6.76 5.23
N GLN A 10 -9.34 7.33 6.44
CA GLN A 10 -8.06 7.54 7.11
C GLN A 10 -7.36 6.21 7.42
N LYS A 11 -8.07 5.21 7.95
CA LYS A 11 -7.54 3.85 8.18
C LYS A 11 -6.93 3.25 6.90
N MET A 12 -7.65 3.35 5.78
CA MET A 12 -7.15 2.90 4.47
C MET A 12 -5.90 3.66 4.03
N ASN A 13 -5.83 4.97 4.24
CA ASN A 13 -4.66 5.76 3.85
C ASN A 13 -3.44 5.41 4.70
N VAL A 14 -3.60 5.31 6.02
CA VAL A 14 -2.54 4.91 6.95
C VAL A 14 -2.00 3.54 6.57
N LEU A 15 -2.88 2.58 6.30
CA LEU A 15 -2.48 1.24 5.92
C LEU A 15 -1.74 1.20 4.57
N VAL A 16 -2.25 1.90 3.55
CA VAL A 16 -1.57 1.96 2.24
C VAL A 16 -0.15 2.52 2.37
N ILE A 17 0.01 3.60 3.13
CA ILE A 17 1.32 4.22 3.36
C ILE A 17 2.24 3.26 4.14
N GLY A 18 1.72 2.65 5.21
CA GLY A 18 2.48 1.71 6.02
C GLY A 18 2.96 0.49 5.25
N LEU A 19 2.10 -0.12 4.44
CA LEU A 19 2.47 -1.27 3.62
C LEU A 19 3.44 -0.92 2.48
N ALA A 20 3.27 0.25 1.86
CA ALA A 20 4.21 0.74 0.85
C ALA A 20 5.60 0.99 1.45
N TYR A 21 5.66 1.64 2.63
CA TYR A 21 6.90 1.83 3.37
C TYR A 21 7.55 0.49 3.77
N GLN A 22 6.77 -0.45 4.30
CA GLN A 22 7.27 -1.79 4.64
C GLN A 22 7.85 -2.51 3.43
N TRP A 23 7.21 -2.39 2.26
CA TRP A 23 7.72 -2.96 1.02
C TRP A 23 9.07 -2.33 0.64
N VAL A 24 9.19 -1.00 0.61
CA VAL A 24 10.47 -0.34 0.31
C VAL A 24 11.55 -0.76 1.31
N LYS A 25 11.22 -0.77 2.61
CA LYS A 25 12.15 -1.21 3.65
C LYS A 25 12.60 -2.67 3.45
N SER A 26 11.74 -3.55 2.94
CA SER A 26 12.09 -4.95 2.67
C SER A 26 13.05 -5.15 1.50
N LEU A 27 13.26 -4.12 0.67
CA LEU A 27 14.22 -4.16 -0.43
C LEU A 27 15.62 -3.69 -0.01
N LEU A 28 15.75 -3.10 1.18
CA LEU A 28 17.03 -2.61 1.65
C LEU A 28 17.88 -3.76 2.22
N PRO A 29 19.20 -3.72 2.03
CA PRO A 29 20.14 -4.57 2.76
C PRO A 29 19.95 -4.47 4.28
N GLU A 30 20.30 -5.55 4.98
CA GLU A 30 20.26 -5.58 6.44
C GLU A 30 21.10 -4.45 7.04
N GLY A 31 20.56 -3.78 8.06
CA GLY A 31 21.22 -2.67 8.75
C GLY A 31 21.09 -1.30 8.07
N GLN A 32 20.52 -1.21 6.86
CA GLN A 32 20.21 0.08 6.25
C GLN A 32 18.88 0.64 6.75
N GLU A 33 18.90 1.91 7.15
CA GLU A 33 17.71 2.67 7.50
C GLU A 33 17.32 3.63 6.38
N ILE A 34 16.02 3.89 6.26
CA ILE A 34 15.47 4.88 5.33
C ILE A 34 14.40 5.67 6.06
N SER A 35 14.37 6.98 5.83
CA SER A 35 13.29 7.81 6.35
C SER A 35 11.97 7.44 5.65
N VAL A 36 10.84 7.62 6.32
CA VAL A 36 9.52 7.38 5.71
C VAL A 36 9.37 8.24 4.45
N LEU A 37 9.79 9.51 4.50
CA LEU A 37 9.67 10.41 3.35
C LEU A 37 10.50 9.93 2.15
N ASP A 38 11.75 9.52 2.38
CA ASP A 38 12.62 9.05 1.29
C ASP A 38 12.15 7.73 0.72
N ALA A 39 11.66 6.83 1.56
CA ALA A 39 11.05 5.59 1.10
C ALA A 39 9.80 5.84 0.24
N LEU A 40 8.93 6.78 0.63
CA LEU A 40 7.74 7.11 -0.15
C LEU A 40 8.09 7.79 -1.49
N ARG A 41 9.23 8.47 -1.59
CA ARG A 41 9.74 9.02 -2.88
C ARG A 41 10.20 7.93 -3.85
N GLN A 42 10.54 6.73 -3.35
CA GLN A 42 10.88 5.59 -4.22
C GLN A 42 9.64 4.90 -4.80
N ILE A 43 8.43 5.22 -4.33
CA ILE A 43 7.20 4.65 -4.85
C ILE A 43 6.90 5.29 -6.22
N PRO A 44 6.61 4.49 -7.27
CA PRO A 44 6.19 5.04 -8.55
C PRO A 44 4.94 5.90 -8.39
N ASP A 45 4.97 7.11 -8.96
CA ASP A 45 3.89 8.09 -8.93
C ASP A 45 2.93 7.90 -10.11
N GLU A 46 3.44 7.43 -11.27
CA GLU A 46 2.64 7.10 -12.44
C GLU A 46 1.66 5.94 -12.17
N PRO A 47 0.34 6.19 -12.09
CA PRO A 47 -0.64 5.20 -11.65
C PRO A 47 -0.98 4.16 -12.73
N TYR A 48 -0.61 4.41 -13.98
CA TYR A 48 -0.97 3.60 -15.12
C TYR A 48 0.19 3.47 -16.09
N PHE A 49 0.20 2.38 -16.84
CA PHE A 49 1.06 2.20 -18.00
C PHE A 49 0.24 1.60 -19.15
N PHE A 50 0.69 1.81 -20.37
CA PHE A 50 0.07 1.23 -21.56
C PHE A 50 0.83 -0.04 -21.99
N SER A 51 0.10 -1.13 -22.22
CA SER A 51 0.69 -2.38 -22.68
C SER A 51 -0.35 -3.22 -23.42
N GLN A 52 0.04 -3.81 -24.56
CA GLN A 52 -0.81 -4.69 -25.38
C GLN A 52 -2.19 -4.07 -25.71
N GLY A 53 -2.20 -2.81 -26.11
CA GLY A 53 -3.44 -2.10 -26.47
C GLY A 53 -4.31 -1.68 -25.29
N GLN A 54 -3.87 -1.86 -24.04
CA GLN A 54 -4.66 -1.63 -22.84
C GLN A 54 -3.94 -0.77 -21.80
N ILE A 55 -4.69 0.12 -21.14
CA ILE A 55 -4.21 0.85 -19.96
C ILE A 55 -4.31 -0.06 -18.74
N ARG A 56 -3.19 -0.30 -18.06
CA ARG A 56 -3.10 -1.14 -16.86
C ARG A 56 -2.63 -0.32 -15.67
N THR A 57 -3.02 -0.73 -14.46
CA THR A 57 -2.54 -0.10 -13.22
C THR A 57 -1.09 -0.47 -12.99
N ASN A 58 -0.22 0.53 -12.81
CA ASN A 58 1.18 0.30 -12.53
C ASN A 58 1.37 -0.38 -11.16
N ALA A 59 2.28 -1.35 -11.10
CA ALA A 59 2.55 -2.12 -9.89
C ALA A 59 3.19 -1.24 -8.81
N TYR A 60 3.03 -1.65 -7.55
CA TYR A 60 3.66 -1.00 -6.39
C TYR A 60 3.35 0.49 -6.16
N THR A 61 2.50 1.10 -6.97
CA THR A 61 1.93 2.43 -6.71
C THR A 61 0.99 2.40 -5.51
N PHE A 62 0.75 3.55 -4.85
CA PHE A 62 -0.29 3.65 -3.80
C PHE A 62 -1.67 3.18 -4.30
N LYS A 63 -1.97 3.41 -5.58
CA LYS A 63 -3.19 2.94 -6.22
C LYS A 63 -3.25 1.42 -6.29
N TRP A 64 -2.14 0.78 -6.63
CA TRP A 64 -2.01 -0.67 -6.67
C TRP A 64 -2.21 -1.28 -5.28
N PHE A 65 -1.50 -0.80 -4.26
CA PHE A 65 -1.68 -1.21 -2.87
C PHE A 65 -3.15 -1.10 -2.44
N ARG A 66 -3.78 0.06 -2.67
CA ARG A 66 -5.18 0.29 -2.33
C ARG A 66 -6.12 -0.69 -3.04
N LYS A 67 -5.87 -1.01 -4.31
CA LYS A 67 -6.68 -1.95 -5.09
C LYS A 67 -6.57 -3.38 -4.54
N ARG A 68 -5.36 -3.81 -4.17
CA ARG A 68 -5.08 -5.13 -3.59
C ARG A 68 -5.72 -5.28 -2.20
N ILE A 69 -5.55 -4.28 -1.32
CA ILE A 69 -6.20 -4.24 0.00
C ILE A 69 -7.72 -4.35 -0.15
N LYS A 70 -8.34 -3.58 -1.06
CA LYS A 70 -9.79 -3.67 -1.31
C LYS A 70 -10.22 -5.06 -1.78
N LYS A 71 -9.42 -5.72 -2.64
CA LYS A 71 -9.68 -7.09 -3.12
C LYS A 71 -9.66 -8.09 -1.95
N ILE A 72 -8.65 -8.00 -1.08
CA ILE A 72 -8.53 -8.83 0.13
C ILE A 72 -9.72 -8.62 1.05
N LEU A 73 -10.03 -7.37 1.41
CA LEU A 73 -11.14 -7.05 2.32
C LEU A 73 -12.50 -7.53 1.78
N LYS A 74 -12.69 -7.52 0.46
CA LYS A 74 -13.90 -8.06 -0.18
C LYS A 74 -13.98 -9.59 -0.04
N LYS A 75 -12.84 -10.29 -0.07
CA LYS A 75 -12.74 -11.75 0.01
C LYS A 75 -12.81 -12.27 1.46
N THR A 76 -12.04 -11.69 2.37
CA THR A 76 -11.87 -12.20 3.74
C THR A 76 -12.79 -11.55 4.76
N LYS A 77 -13.36 -10.37 4.45
CA LYS A 77 -14.17 -9.55 5.39
C LYS A 77 -13.45 -9.18 6.70
N GLN A 78 -12.11 -9.25 6.73
CA GLN A 78 -11.31 -8.90 7.90
C GLN A 78 -11.28 -7.38 8.16
N PRO A 79 -10.90 -6.93 9.37
CA PRO A 79 -10.71 -5.51 9.67
C PRO A 79 -9.67 -4.86 8.73
N ILE A 80 -9.84 -3.58 8.40
CA ILE A 80 -8.90 -2.88 7.50
C ILE A 80 -7.46 -2.99 8.00
N MET A 81 -7.22 -2.71 9.28
CA MET A 81 -5.89 -2.64 9.86
C MET A 81 -5.22 -4.01 10.04
N SER A 82 -5.91 -5.13 9.78
CA SER A 82 -5.31 -6.47 9.92
C SER A 82 -4.68 -6.97 8.62
N VAL A 83 -4.81 -6.26 7.51
CA VAL A 83 -4.21 -6.66 6.22
C VAL A 83 -2.70 -6.48 6.28
N THR A 84 -1.98 -7.53 5.90
CA THR A 84 -0.52 -7.62 5.93
C THR A 84 0.11 -7.36 4.56
N LEU A 85 1.41 -7.04 4.54
CA LEU A 85 2.16 -6.89 3.30
C LEU A 85 2.15 -8.18 2.48
N HIS A 86 2.34 -9.33 3.13
CA HIS A 86 2.36 -10.64 2.46
C HIS A 86 1.05 -10.93 1.71
N GLU A 87 -0.10 -10.65 2.32
CA GLU A 87 -1.39 -10.81 1.63
C GLU A 87 -1.49 -9.86 0.42
N VAL A 88 -1.03 -8.62 0.55
CA VAL A 88 -1.05 -7.66 -0.56
C VAL A 88 -0.15 -8.10 -1.72
N MET A 89 1.00 -8.69 -1.43
CA MET A 89 1.93 -9.17 -2.46
C MET A 89 1.39 -10.42 -3.18
N ASN A 90 0.48 -11.19 -2.56
CA ASN A 90 -0.07 -12.45 -3.10
C ASN A 90 -1.57 -12.41 -3.48
N ALA A 91 -2.24 -11.24 -3.43
CA ALA A 91 -3.68 -11.09 -3.67
C ALA A 91 -4.20 -11.36 -5.10
#